data_AF-A0A8T0JD56-F1
#
_entry.id   AF-A0A8T0JD56-F1
#
_cell.length_a   1.000
_cell.length_b   1.000
_cell.length_c   1.000
_cell.angle_alpha   90.00
_cell.angle_beta   90.00
_cell.angle_gamma   90.00
#
_symmetry.space_group_name_H-M   'P 1'
#
loop_
_entity.id
_entity.type
_entity.pdbx_description
1 polymer ?
#
loop_
_entity_poly.entity_id
_entity_poly.type
_entity_poly.pdbx_seq_one_letter_code
_entity_poly.pdbx_strand_id
1 'polypeptide(L)'
;MLIQHVPLLCTKRIVLASASPRRSELLRGLGLKVEVLPSTFEENLDKSGFANPGEYATETAMHKAIDVSQQAAKASFGRRADLIIAADTVVELHSQVLEKPFDKDDAYRMLSSLSGQKHKVYTGVALVLPNASDSAPGAPPLVKSFYEETEVQLYEIISLCS
;
A
#
# COMPACT_ATOMS: atom_id res chain seq x y z
N MET A 1 14.42 15.02 -2.09
CA MET A 1 15.39 14.18 -2.85
C MET A 1 15.71 12.94 -2.01
N LEU A 2 14.92 11.86 -2.15
CA LEU A 2 15.01 10.64 -1.31
C LEU A 2 16.34 9.86 -1.48
N ILE A 3 17.02 10.06 -2.61
CA ILE A 3 18.25 9.34 -3.01
C ILE A 3 19.36 9.48 -1.96
N GLN A 4 19.48 10.63 -1.30
CA GLN A 4 20.53 10.87 -0.30
C GLN A 4 20.41 9.98 0.95
N HIS A 5 19.21 9.46 1.23
CA HIS A 5 18.95 8.61 2.40
C HIS A 5 18.96 7.12 2.08
N VAL A 6 19.03 6.72 0.81
CA VAL A 6 19.08 5.32 0.38
C VAL A 6 20.20 4.54 1.08
N PRO A 7 21.45 5.04 1.20
CA PRO A 7 22.51 4.32 1.89
C PRO A 7 22.19 4.00 3.36
N LEU A 8 21.53 4.93 4.06
CA LEU A 8 21.09 4.72 5.45
C LEU A 8 20.03 3.61 5.51
N LEU A 9 19.05 3.66 4.60
CA LEU A 9 17.96 2.68 4.52
C LEU A 9 18.47 1.28 4.14
N CYS A 10 19.52 1.17 3.33
CA CYS A 10 20.11 -0.13 2.95
C CYS A 10 20.71 -0.91 4.13
N THR A 11 21.03 -0.24 5.25
CA THR A 11 21.51 -0.90 6.48
C THR A 11 20.39 -1.33 7.43
N LYS A 12 19.13 -1.00 7.10
CA LYS A 12 17.96 -1.29 7.91
C LYS A 12 17.25 -2.54 7.41
N ARG A 13 16.61 -3.29 8.32
CA ARG A 13 15.67 -4.34 7.96
C ARG A 13 14.34 -3.70 7.56
N ILE A 14 14.09 -3.65 6.25
CA ILE A 14 12.86 -3.11 5.67
C ILE A 14 11.94 -4.27 5.30
N VAL A 15 10.70 -4.22 5.81
CA VAL A 15 9.65 -5.19 5.49
C VAL A 15 8.56 -4.51 4.65
N LEU A 16 8.23 -5.09 3.51
CA LEU A 16 7.11 -4.69 2.67
C LEU A 16 5.88 -5.53 3.03
N ALA A 17 4.87 -4.86 3.59
CA ALA A 17 3.57 -5.39 3.97
C ALA A 17 2.61 -5.57 2.77
N SER A 18 3.11 -6.11 1.65
CA SER A 18 2.34 -6.26 0.41
C SER A 18 2.75 -7.49 -0.37
N ALA A 19 1.77 -8.25 -0.88
CA ALA A 19 2.00 -9.34 -1.83
C ALA A 19 2.23 -8.87 -3.28
N SER A 20 2.11 -7.56 -3.56
CA SER A 20 2.21 -7.04 -4.93
C SER A 20 3.65 -7.12 -5.47
N PRO A 21 3.90 -7.91 -6.55
CA PRO A 21 5.24 -8.00 -7.15
C PRO A 21 5.76 -6.64 -7.59
N ARG A 22 4.89 -5.84 -8.23
CA ARG A 22 5.19 -4.47 -8.69
C ARG A 22 5.72 -3.58 -7.57
N ARG A 23 5.16 -3.63 -6.36
CA ARG A 23 5.63 -2.80 -5.24
C ARG A 23 7.00 -3.22 -4.76
N SER A 24 7.26 -4.53 -4.72
CA SER A 24 8.58 -5.05 -4.37
C SER A 24 9.64 -4.68 -5.41
N GLU A 25 9.29 -4.72 -6.69
CA GLU A 25 10.14 -4.30 -7.81
C GLU A 25 10.46 -2.81 -7.75
N LEU A 26 9.47 -1.95 -7.50
CA LEU A 26 9.66 -0.51 -7.35
C LEU A 26 10.66 -0.20 -6.23
N LEU A 27 10.49 -0.78 -5.03
CA LEU A 27 11.41 -0.52 -3.91
C LEU A 27 12.81 -1.07 -4.18
N ARG A 28 12.93 -2.24 -4.82
CA ARG A 28 14.21 -2.81 -5.22
C ARG A 28 14.91 -1.98 -6.29
N GLY A 29 14.15 -1.42 -7.24
CA GLY A 29 14.64 -0.50 -8.26
C GLY A 29 15.22 0.79 -7.68
N LEU A 30 14.77 1.20 -6.49
CA LEU A 30 15.36 2.31 -5.71
C LEU A 30 16.63 1.89 -4.93
N GLY A 31 17.07 0.63 -5.04
CA GLY A 31 18.24 0.09 -4.33
C GLY A 31 17.94 -0.42 -2.92
N LEU A 32 16.67 -0.48 -2.50
CA LEU A 32 16.30 -0.95 -1.17
C LEU A 32 16.25 -2.48 -1.11
N LYS A 33 16.82 -3.04 -0.03
CA LYS A 33 16.70 -4.46 0.29
C LYS A 33 15.44 -4.68 1.12
N VAL A 34 14.39 -5.19 0.49
CA VAL A 34 13.09 -5.41 1.13
C VAL A 34 12.76 -6.89 1.29
N GLU A 35 12.39 -7.25 2.51
CA GLU A 35 11.75 -8.52 2.85
C GLU A 35 10.24 -8.39 2.57
N VAL A 36 9.66 -9.32 1.82
CA VAL A 36 8.23 -9.30 1.53
C VAL A 36 7.51 -10.16 2.56
N LEU A 37 6.62 -9.54 3.35
CA LEU A 37 5.76 -10.22 4.29
C LEU A 37 4.33 -9.69 4.12
N PRO A 38 3.47 -10.37 3.35
CA PRO A 38 2.11 -9.92 3.11
C PRO A 38 1.29 -9.82 4.39
N SER A 39 0.47 -8.77 4.49
CA SER A 39 -0.52 -8.62 5.56
C SER A 39 -1.65 -9.66 5.42
N THR A 40 -2.18 -10.10 6.55
CA THR A 40 -3.40 -10.92 6.69
C THR A 40 -4.64 -10.11 7.04
N PHE A 41 -4.48 -8.81 7.36
CA PHE A 41 -5.59 -7.88 7.55
C PHE A 41 -6.61 -7.94 6.41
N GLU A 42 -7.88 -8.18 6.76
CA GLU A 42 -9.00 -8.15 5.83
C GLU A 42 -9.29 -6.70 5.43
N GLU A 43 -9.30 -6.40 4.12
CA GLU A 43 -9.53 -5.06 3.56
C GLU A 43 -11.03 -4.67 3.63
N ASN A 44 -11.63 -4.73 4.82
CA ASN A 44 -13.09 -4.65 5.04
C ASN A 44 -13.55 -3.44 5.87
N LEU A 45 -12.71 -2.40 5.97
CA LEU A 45 -13.08 -1.15 6.65
C LEU A 45 -14.35 -0.54 6.03
N ASP A 46 -15.19 0.06 6.87
CA ASP A 46 -16.41 0.74 6.42
C ASP A 46 -16.05 2.03 5.66
N LYS A 47 -16.23 1.99 4.34
CA LYS A 47 -15.93 3.11 3.43
C LYS A 47 -16.71 4.39 3.76
N SER A 48 -17.89 4.26 4.39
CA SER A 48 -18.72 5.43 4.74
C SER A 48 -18.15 6.26 5.89
N GLY A 49 -17.20 5.71 6.65
CA GLY A 49 -16.51 6.39 7.75
C GLY A 49 -15.42 7.37 7.32
N PHE A 50 -15.12 7.48 6.03
CA PHE A 50 -14.00 8.28 5.51
C PHE A 50 -14.50 9.44 4.66
N ALA A 51 -13.81 10.59 4.73
CA ALA A 51 -14.22 11.77 3.97
C ALA A 51 -13.94 11.62 2.46
N ASN A 52 -12.94 10.80 2.09
CA ASN A 52 -12.56 10.54 0.71
C ASN A 52 -11.85 9.16 0.56
N PRO A 53 -11.71 8.63 -0.67
CA PRO A 53 -11.06 7.33 -0.91
C PRO A 53 -9.57 7.30 -0.53
N GLY A 54 -8.88 8.45 -0.54
CA GLY A 54 -7.48 8.55 -0.13
C GLY A 54 -7.27 8.27 1.35
N GLU A 55 -8.15 8.79 2.22
CA GLU A 55 -8.16 8.47 3.64
C GLU A 55 -8.46 6.99 3.90
N TYR A 56 -9.45 6.44 3.20
CA TYR A 56 -9.76 5.01 3.26
C TYR A 56 -8.55 4.12 2.92
N ALA A 57 -7.86 4.43 1.82
CA ALA A 57 -6.67 3.69 1.40
C ALA A 57 -5.52 3.87 2.41
N THR A 58 -5.36 5.07 2.98
CA THR A 58 -4.35 5.37 3.98
C THR A 58 -4.56 4.53 5.23
N GLU A 59 -5.79 4.49 5.74
CA GLU A 59 -6.14 3.72 6.94
C GLU A 59 -5.96 2.22 6.69
N THR A 60 -6.41 1.73 5.54
CA THR A 60 -6.20 0.34 5.12
C THR A 60 -4.70 -0.02 5.07
N ALA A 61 -3.85 0.87 4.54
CA ALA A 61 -2.41 0.69 4.55
C ALA A 61 -1.83 0.69 5.98
N MET A 62 -2.32 1.54 6.88
CA MET A 62 -1.90 1.57 8.28
C MET A 62 -2.21 0.25 8.99
N HIS A 63 -3.43 -0.26 8.85
CA HIS A 63 -3.82 -1.56 9.41
C HIS A 63 -2.94 -2.71 8.90
N LYS A 64 -2.61 -2.74 7.60
CA LYS A 64 -1.68 -3.71 7.03
C LYS A 64 -0.27 -3.62 7.63
N ALA A 65 0.24 -2.40 7.80
CA ALA A 65 1.56 -2.19 8.39
C ALA A 65 1.62 -2.64 9.86
N ILE A 66 0.56 -2.38 10.63
CA ILE A 66 0.45 -2.79 12.04
C ILE A 66 0.37 -4.31 12.15
N ASP A 67 -0.45 -4.97 11.33
CA ASP A 67 -0.55 -6.44 11.29
C ASP A 67 0.83 -7.06 11.01
N VAL A 68 1.51 -6.61 9.96
CA VAL A 68 2.84 -7.11 9.59
C VAL A 68 3.90 -6.79 10.65
N SER A 69 3.78 -5.69 11.38
CA SER A 69 4.66 -5.38 12.53
C SER A 69 4.58 -6.45 13.61
N GLN A 70 3.36 -6.87 13.94
CA GLN A 70 3.13 -7.91 14.94
C GLN A 70 3.59 -9.29 14.43
N GLN A 71 3.33 -9.60 13.16
CA GLN A 71 3.79 -10.85 12.53
C GLN A 71 5.32 -10.96 12.48
N ALA A 72 6.00 -9.91 12.02
CA ALA A 72 7.46 -9.88 11.90
C ALA A 72 8.15 -10.06 13.26
N ALA A 73 7.60 -9.44 14.32
CA ALA A 73 8.12 -9.60 15.67
C ALA A 73 8.03 -11.06 16.18
N LYS A 74 6.94 -11.77 15.85
CA LYS A 74 6.74 -13.18 16.20
C LYS A 74 7.65 -14.10 15.39
N ALA A 75 7.70 -13.93 14.07
CA ALA A 75 8.43 -14.81 13.16
C ALA A 75 9.96 -14.76 13.34
N SER A 76 10.50 -13.64 13.81
CA SER A 76 11.95 -13.40 13.89
C SER A 76 12.52 -13.53 15.31
N PHE A 77 11.89 -14.33 16.19
CA PHE A 77 12.30 -14.50 17.59
C PHE A 77 12.56 -13.17 18.32
N GLY A 78 11.73 -12.16 18.08
CA GLY A 78 11.86 -10.84 18.70
C GLY A 78 12.73 -9.84 17.95
N ARG A 79 13.40 -10.22 16.85
CA ARG A 79 14.07 -9.25 15.97
C ARG A 79 13.03 -8.46 15.19
N ARG A 80 12.76 -7.22 15.60
CA ARG A 80 11.79 -6.33 14.95
C ARG A 80 12.32 -5.80 13.61
N ALA A 81 11.40 -5.44 12.71
CA ALA A 81 11.73 -4.64 11.54
C ALA A 81 12.14 -3.22 11.97
N ASP A 82 13.07 -2.61 11.25
CA ASP A 82 13.41 -1.20 11.45
C ASP A 82 12.39 -0.28 10.79
N LEU A 83 11.87 -0.71 9.65
CA LEU A 83 10.86 -0.01 8.87
C LEU A 83 9.91 -1.02 8.23
N ILE A 84 8.61 -0.76 8.35
CA ILE A 84 7.56 -1.50 7.66
C ILE A 84 6.88 -0.54 6.71
N ILE A 85 6.75 -0.95 5.46
CA ILE A 85 6.11 -0.18 4.39
C ILE A 85 4.87 -0.94 3.96
N ALA A 86 3.70 -0.32 4.08
CA ALA A 86 2.46 -0.83 3.50
C ALA A 86 1.92 0.16 2.49
N ALA A 87 1.15 -0.35 1.54
CA ALA A 87 0.40 0.48 0.62
C ALA A 87 -0.91 -0.18 0.24
N ASP A 88 -1.92 0.65 0.03
CA ASP A 88 -3.21 0.27 -0.50
C ASP A 88 -3.56 1.16 -1.69
N THR A 89 -4.29 0.61 -2.66
CA THR A 89 -4.63 1.34 -3.88
C THR A 89 -6.09 1.07 -4.22
N VAL A 90 -6.85 2.15 -4.38
CA VAL A 90 -8.25 2.13 -4.79
C VAL A 90 -8.48 3.06 -5.97
N VAL A 91 -9.49 2.76 -6.77
CA VAL A 91 -9.89 3.59 -7.92
C VAL A 91 -11.23 4.23 -7.60
N GLU A 92 -11.41 5.51 -7.93
CA GLU A 92 -12.70 6.18 -7.87
C GLU A 92 -13.18 6.52 -9.29
N LEU A 93 -14.38 6.04 -9.61
CA LEU A 93 -15.12 6.38 -10.83
C LEU A 93 -16.53 6.82 -10.44
N HIS A 94 -16.92 8.05 -10.82
CA HIS A 94 -18.24 8.62 -10.50
C HIS A 94 -18.62 8.51 -9.01
N SER A 95 -17.67 8.85 -8.12
CA SER A 95 -17.84 8.78 -6.65
C SER A 95 -18.07 7.36 -6.10
N GLN A 96 -17.77 6.32 -6.89
CA GLN A 96 -17.76 4.94 -6.44
C GLN A 96 -16.33 4.42 -6.33
N VAL A 97 -16.02 3.84 -5.17
CA VAL A 97 -14.74 3.19 -4.92
C VAL A 97 -14.76 1.78 -5.52
N LEU A 98 -13.82 1.52 -6.41
CA LEU A 98 -13.52 0.23 -7.02
C LEU A 98 -12.24 -0.33 -6.40
N GLU A 99 -12.34 -1.54 -5.87
CA GLU A 99 -11.23 -2.25 -5.23
C GLU A 99 -10.61 -3.29 -6.19
N LYS A 100 -9.98 -4.34 -5.66
CA LYS A 100 -9.51 -5.43 -6.52
C LYS A 100 -10.73 -6.21 -7.06
N PRO A 101 -10.73 -6.60 -8.34
CA PRO A 101 -11.79 -7.45 -8.87
C PRO A 101 -11.81 -8.79 -8.11
N PHE A 102 -13.00 -9.27 -7.81
CA PHE A 102 -13.18 -10.56 -7.15
C PHE A 102 -12.80 -11.73 -8.07
N ASP A 103 -13.17 -11.63 -9.35
CA ASP A 103 -12.93 -12.65 -10.37
C ASP A 103 -12.71 -12.02 -11.76
N LYS A 104 -12.63 -12.86 -12.80
CA LYS A 104 -12.39 -12.41 -14.18
C LYS A 104 -13.55 -11.61 -14.76
N ASP A 105 -14.79 -11.96 -14.42
CA ASP A 105 -15.98 -11.29 -14.95
C ASP A 105 -16.12 -9.90 -14.33
N ASP A 106 -15.82 -9.80 -13.03
CA ASP A 106 -15.71 -8.52 -12.34
C ASP A 106 -14.57 -7.66 -12.90
N ALA A 107 -13.40 -8.26 -13.17
CA ALA A 107 -12.30 -7.55 -13.82
C ALA A 107 -12.72 -7.01 -15.20
N TYR A 108 -13.44 -7.79 -16.01
CA TYR A 108 -13.97 -7.33 -17.29
C TYR A 108 -14.96 -6.19 -17.12
N ARG A 109 -15.89 -6.29 -16.15
CA ARG A 109 -16.86 -5.24 -15.83
C ARG A 109 -16.17 -3.94 -15.40
N MET A 110 -15.20 -4.03 -14.50
CA MET A 110 -14.41 -2.89 -14.03
C MET A 110 -13.61 -2.25 -15.15
N LEU A 111 -12.91 -3.04 -15.97
CA LEU A 111 -12.15 -2.50 -17.11
C LEU A 111 -13.06 -1.86 -18.15
N SER A 112 -14.22 -2.45 -18.41
CA SER A 112 -15.22 -1.90 -19.34
C SER A 112 -15.79 -0.59 -18.84
N SER A 113 -16.04 -0.43 -17.53
CA SER A 113 -16.54 0.83 -16.96
C SER A 113 -15.49 1.94 -16.96
N LEU A 114 -14.21 1.58 -16.84
CA LEU A 114 -13.08 2.52 -16.89
C LEU A 114 -12.69 2.91 -18.32
N SER A 115 -13.01 2.08 -19.32
CA SER A 115 -12.62 2.27 -20.73
C SER A 115 -13.11 3.62 -21.27
N GLY A 116 -12.17 4.43 -21.78
CA GLY A 116 -12.46 5.78 -22.31
C GLY A 116 -12.72 6.83 -21.23
N GLN A 117 -12.85 6.44 -19.96
CA GLN A 117 -13.21 7.32 -18.85
C GLN A 117 -11.99 7.82 -18.08
N LYS A 118 -12.10 9.06 -17.60
CA LYS A 118 -11.22 9.58 -16.56
C LYS A 118 -11.68 9.06 -15.21
N HIS A 119 -10.72 8.66 -14.39
CA HIS A 119 -10.94 8.16 -13.05
C HIS A 119 -9.77 8.57 -12.17
N LYS A 120 -9.97 8.53 -10.85
CA LYS A 120 -8.93 8.86 -9.88
C LYS A 120 -8.37 7.59 -9.29
N VAL A 121 -7.06 7.54 -9.15
CA VAL A 121 -6.36 6.46 -8.46
C VAL A 121 -5.78 7.04 -7.18
N TYR A 122 -6.15 6.44 -6.05
CA TYR A 122 -5.64 6.79 -4.75
C TYR A 122 -4.68 5.72 -4.29
N THR A 123 -3.47 6.10 -3.88
CA THR A 123 -2.54 5.17 -3.21
C THR A 123 -2.24 5.67 -1.81
N GLY A 124 -2.80 5.00 -0.81
CA GLY A 124 -2.46 5.20 0.59
C GLY A 124 -1.17 4.46 0.93
N VAL A 125 -0.27 5.12 1.66
CA VAL A 125 1.02 4.57 2.09
C VAL A 125 1.15 4.76 3.60
N ALA A 126 1.62 3.71 4.27
CA ALA A 126 1.95 3.75 5.70
C ALA A 126 3.37 3.26 5.94
N LEU A 127 4.11 4.03 6.74
CA LEU A 127 5.45 3.78 7.21
C LEU A 127 5.41 3.61 8.73
N VAL A 128 5.75 2.43 9.21
CA VAL A 128 5.82 2.13 10.65
C VAL A 128 7.28 1.90 11.03
N LEU A 129 7.76 2.63 12.03
CA LEU A 129 9.08 2.46 12.62
C LEU A 129 8.92 1.94 14.05
N PRO A 130 9.00 0.61 14.27
CA PRO A 130 8.76 -0.01 15.57
C PRO A 130 9.77 0.38 16.65
N ASN A 131 10.97 0.77 16.25
CA ASN A 131 12.10 1.06 17.14
C ASN A 131 12.71 2.43 16.84
N ALA A 132 11.89 3.47 16.64
CA ALA A 132 12.41 4.82 16.43
C ALA A 132 13.38 5.17 17.58
N SER A 133 14.63 5.52 17.21
CA SER A 133 15.80 5.53 18.11
C SER A 133 15.73 6.58 19.23
N ASP A 134 14.77 7.50 19.16
CA ASP A 134 14.54 8.56 20.16
C ASP A 134 13.34 8.26 21.08
N SER A 135 12.69 7.10 20.90
CA SER A 135 11.51 6.71 21.67
C SER A 135 11.94 6.00 22.96
N ALA A 136 11.47 6.48 24.12
CA ALA A 136 11.68 5.83 25.41
C ALA A 136 11.25 4.34 25.36
N PRO A 137 11.86 3.44 26.15
CA PRO A 137 11.42 2.05 26.23
C PRO A 137 9.91 1.94 26.51
N GLY A 138 9.16 1.29 25.61
CA GLY A 138 7.71 1.13 25.73
C GLY A 138 6.86 2.22 25.03
N ALA A 139 7.49 3.22 24.41
CA ALA A 139 6.78 4.19 23.58
C ALA A 139 6.13 3.51 22.35
N PRO A 140 5.00 4.05 21.86
CA PRO A 140 4.33 3.53 20.67
C PRO A 140 5.24 3.66 19.44
N PRO A 141 5.04 2.81 18.41
CA PRO A 141 5.78 2.92 17.16
C PRO A 141 5.53 4.28 16.51
N LEU A 142 6.56 4.85 15.88
CA LEU A 142 6.38 6.04 15.05
C LEU A 142 5.68 5.62 13.76
N VAL A 143 4.52 6.22 13.49
CA VAL A 143 3.75 5.97 12.27
C VAL A 143 3.67 7.26 11.44
N LYS A 144 3.97 7.13 10.15
CA LYS A 144 3.77 8.17 9.15
C LYS A 144 2.91 7.60 8.04
N SER A 145 1.88 8.30 7.65
CA SER A 145 0.99 7.88 6.57
C SER A 145 0.58 9.08 5.73
N PHE A 146 0.29 8.82 4.46
CA PHE A 146 -0.14 9.80 3.47
C PHE A 146 -0.79 9.06 2.30
N TYR A 147 -1.48 9.78 1.43
CA TYR A 147 -1.92 9.25 0.14
C TYR A 147 -1.50 10.17 -1.00
N GLU A 148 -1.43 9.58 -2.19
CA GLU A 148 -1.30 10.31 -3.46
C GLU A 148 -2.56 10.07 -4.30
N GLU A 149 -3.08 11.14 -4.89
CA GLU A 149 -4.18 11.12 -5.87
C GLU A 149 -3.60 11.31 -7.28
N THR A 150 -4.05 10.53 -8.24
CA THR A 150 -3.69 10.70 -9.65
C THR A 150 -4.91 10.52 -10.54
N GLU A 151 -5.19 11.50 -11.39
CA GLU A 151 -6.18 11.35 -12.46
C GLU A 151 -5.57 10.54 -13.61
N VAL A 152 -6.25 9.46 -13.99
CA VAL A 152 -5.83 8.55 -15.05
C VAL A 152 -6.99 8.42 -16.05
N GLN A 153 -6.65 8.29 -17.33
CA GLN A 153 -7.62 7.91 -18.36
C GLN A 153 -7.19 6.56 -18.93
N LEU A 154 -8.09 5.59 -18.87
CA LEU A 154 -7.89 4.34 -19.58
C LEU A 154 -8.26 4.59 -21.04
N TYR A 155 -7.34 4.29 -21.96
CA TYR A 155 -7.67 4.32 -23.38
C TYR A 155 -8.84 3.37 -23.67
N GLU A 156 -9.62 3.68 -24.69
CA GLU A 156 -10.69 2.79 -25.11
C GLU A 156 -10.12 1.41 -25.37
N ILE A 157 -10.70 0.41 -24.69
CA ILE A 157 -10.42 -0.98 -24.98
C ILE A 157 -11.12 -1.27 -26.30
N ILE A 158 -10.41 -1.02 -27.41
CA ILE A 158 -10.87 -1.46 -28.72
C ILE A 158 -10.85 -2.98 -28.66
N SER A 159 -12.04 -3.56 -28.53
CA SER A 159 -12.20 -4.98 -28.73
C SER A 159 -11.72 -5.29 -30.15
N LEU A 160 -10.52 -5.87 -30.28
CA LEU A 160 -10.09 -6.56 -31.49
C LEU A 160 -10.92 -7.85 -31.59
N CYS A 161 -12.23 -7.72 -31.68
CA CYS A 161 -13.11 -8.77 -32.14
C CYS A 161 -13.21 -8.64 -33.66
N SER A 162 -12.36 -9.40 -34.34
CA SER A 162 -12.64 -9.93 -35.68
C SER A 162 -12.40 -11.44 -35.60
#